data_AF-A0A6C1BVY9-F1
#
_entry.id   AF-A0A6C1BVY9-F1
#
_cell.length_a   1.000
_cell.length_b   1.000
_cell.length_c   1.000
_cell.angle_alpha   90.00
_cell.angle_beta   90.00
_cell.angle_gamma   90.00
#
_symmetry.space_group_name_H-M   'P 1'
#
loop_
_entity.id
_entity.type
_entity.pdbx_description
1 polymer ?
#
loop_
_entity_poly.entity_id
_entity_poly.type
_entity_poly.pdbx_seq_one_letter_code
_entity_poly.pdbx_strand_id
1 'polypeptide(L)'
;MEELKRHQSILISSIRRIAWVFDAFIIFTLSVVGLFLIVWIVYEFYLVLSGQLPLERGGLSILGSVLILYAISELLSEEIKHIRGGAVSIRAFVGVALAAIIRKVLIISLSPEKVQELITLALVLVALGLVFWLIHKVESSS
;
A
#
# COMPACT_ATOMS: atom_id res chain seq x y z
N MET A 1 41.34 7.44 16.35
CA MET A 1 39.97 7.82 16.79
C MET A 1 39.32 8.85 15.85
N GLU A 2 40.09 9.73 15.18
CA GLU A 2 39.57 10.71 14.20
C GLU A 2 39.17 10.13 12.84
N GLU A 3 39.89 9.14 12.31
CA GLU A 3 39.55 8.54 11.00
C GLU A 3 38.21 7.77 11.03
N LEU A 4 37.88 7.14 12.16
CA LEU A 4 36.60 6.44 12.35
C LEU A 4 35.39 7.39 12.30
N LYS A 5 35.51 8.61 12.87
CA LYS A 5 34.44 9.62 12.81
C LYS A 5 34.22 10.17 11.40
N ARG A 6 35.29 10.30 10.61
CA ARG A 6 35.24 10.82 9.23
C ARG A 6 34.59 9.81 8.27
N HIS A 7 34.85 8.51 8.45
CA HIS A 7 34.16 7.47 7.68
C HIS A 7 32.67 7.36 8.02
N GLN A 8 32.30 7.51 9.30
CA GLN A 8 30.90 7.50 9.70
C GLN A 8 30.09 8.66 9.11
N SER A 9 30.64 9.89 9.08
CA SER A 9 29.92 11.03 8.50
C SER A 9 29.73 10.94 6.98
N ILE A 10 30.69 10.33 6.27
CA ILE A 10 30.59 10.06 4.83
C ILE A 10 29.56 8.96 4.54
N LEU A 11 29.50 7.91 5.37
CA LEU A 11 28.50 6.85 5.25
C LEU A 11 27.09 7.38 5.54
N ILE A 12 26.90 8.12 6.62
CA ILE A 12 25.59 8.66 7.01
C ILE A 12 25.07 9.65 5.97
N SER A 13 25.93 10.51 5.42
CA SER A 13 25.53 11.47 4.37
C SER A 13 25.21 10.79 3.03
N SER A 14 25.94 9.72 2.67
CA SER A 14 25.66 8.92 1.47
C SER A 14 24.34 8.15 1.60
N ILE A 15 24.10 7.51 2.75
CA ILE A 15 22.85 6.79 3.05
C ILE A 15 21.67 7.76 3.01
N ARG A 16 21.80 8.96 3.58
CA ARG A 16 20.74 9.97 3.60
C ARG A 16 20.40 10.49 2.20
N ARG A 17 21.40 10.66 1.33
CA ARG A 17 21.19 11.06 -0.07
C ARG A 17 20.49 9.96 -0.86
N ILE A 18 20.88 8.71 -0.65
CA ILE A 18 20.28 7.55 -1.31
C ILE A 18 18.82 7.37 -0.85
N ALA A 19 18.55 7.48 0.45
CA ALA A 19 17.19 7.41 0.99
C ALA A 19 16.27 8.45 0.33
N TRP A 20 16.70 9.72 0.25
CA TRP A 20 15.93 10.77 -0.41
C TRP A 20 15.61 10.46 -1.89
N VAL A 21 16.54 9.83 -2.61
CA VAL A 21 16.31 9.40 -4.01
C VAL A 21 15.28 8.28 -4.09
N PHE A 22 15.33 7.32 -3.17
CA PHE A 22 14.34 6.25 -3.09
C PHE A 22 12.94 6.81 -2.79
N ASP A 23 12.82 7.70 -1.82
CA ASP A 23 11.53 8.28 -1.45
C ASP A 23 10.94 9.08 -2.62
N ALA A 24 11.77 9.91 -3.27
CA ALA A 24 11.36 10.65 -4.46
C ALA A 24 10.89 9.73 -5.60
N PHE A 25 11.58 8.61 -5.81
CA PHE A 25 11.23 7.61 -6.81
C PHE A 25 9.91 6.90 -6.46
N ILE A 26 9.67 6.59 -5.19
CA ILE A 26 8.43 5.97 -4.71
C ILE A 26 7.25 6.90 -4.91
N ILE A 27 7.35 8.17 -4.50
CA ILE A 27 6.28 9.17 -4.71
C ILE A 27 5.96 9.31 -6.20
N PHE A 28 7.00 9.42 -7.02
CA PHE A 28 6.83 9.54 -8.47
C PHE A 28 6.08 8.33 -9.05
N THR A 29 6.53 7.11 -8.69
CA THR A 29 5.91 5.86 -9.16
C THR A 29 4.46 5.75 -8.68
N LEU A 30 4.18 5.97 -7.40
CA LEU A 30 2.84 5.90 -6.85
C LEU A 30 1.91 6.95 -7.48
N SER A 31 2.42 8.15 -7.77
CA SER A 31 1.65 9.20 -8.45
C SER A 31 1.27 8.78 -9.87
N VAL A 32 2.19 8.18 -10.63
CA VAL A 32 1.92 7.66 -11.98
C VAL A 32 0.90 6.51 -11.95
N VAL A 33 1.04 5.56 -11.03
CA VAL A 33 0.09 4.44 -10.87
C VAL A 33 -1.28 4.95 -10.44
N GLY A 34 -1.35 5.91 -9.51
CA GLY A 34 -2.60 6.55 -9.09
C GLY A 34 -3.32 7.23 -10.25
N LEU A 35 -2.59 7.98 -11.08
CA LEU A 35 -3.15 8.61 -12.27
C LEU A 35 -3.69 7.58 -13.27
N PHE A 36 -2.93 6.51 -13.51
CA PHE A 36 -3.35 5.41 -14.38
C PHE A 36 -4.65 4.75 -13.88
N LEU A 37 -4.77 4.52 -12.57
CA LEU A 37 -5.96 3.93 -11.99
C LEU A 37 -7.19 4.81 -12.07
N ILE A 38 -7.04 6.14 -11.99
CA ILE A 38 -8.17 7.06 -12.21
C ILE A 38 -8.73 6.84 -13.62
N VAL A 39 -7.86 6.78 -14.64
CA VAL A 39 -8.28 6.49 -16.02
C VAL A 39 -8.93 5.11 -16.13
N TRP A 40 -8.36 4.11 -15.45
CA TRP A 40 -8.91 2.75 -15.42
C TRP A 40 -10.33 2.70 -14.83
N ILE A 41 -10.57 3.39 -13.71
CA ILE A 41 -11.89 3.45 -13.06
C ILE A 41 -12.92 4.07 -14.01
N VAL A 42 -12.56 5.13 -14.73
CA VAL A 42 -13.45 5.74 -15.72
C VAL A 42 -13.78 4.76 -16.85
N TYR A 43 -12.79 3.98 -17.31
CA TYR A 43 -13.01 2.93 -18.31
C TYR A 43 -13.94 1.82 -17.79
N GLU A 44 -13.78 1.39 -16.54
CA GLU A 44 -14.68 0.41 -15.91
C GLU A 44 -16.12 0.93 -15.82
N PHE A 45 -16.31 2.20 -15.43
CA PHE A 45 -17.63 2.83 -15.44
C PHE A 45 -18.26 2.79 -16.83
N TYR A 46 -17.51 3.15 -17.87
CA TYR A 46 -18.00 3.10 -19.25
C TYR A 46 -18.43 1.68 -19.67
N LEU A 47 -17.63 0.66 -19.30
CA LEU A 47 -17.93 -0.74 -19.62
C LEU A 47 -19.22 -1.22 -18.95
N VAL A 48 -19.47 -0.83 -17.70
CA VAL A 48 -20.68 -1.17 -16.95
C VAL A 48 -21.91 -0.47 -17.53
N LEU A 49 -21.81 0.82 -17.85
CA LEU A 49 -22.89 1.59 -18.49
C LEU A 49 -23.23 1.07 -19.89
N SER A 50 -22.26 0.54 -20.63
CA SER A 50 -22.47 -0.06 -21.96
C SER A 50 -23.15 -1.44 -21.94
N GLY A 51 -23.43 -2.00 -20.74
CA GLY A 51 -24.13 -3.28 -20.59
C GLY A 51 -23.28 -4.52 -20.90
N GLN A 52 -21.98 -4.36 -21.13
CA GLN A 52 -21.07 -5.49 -21.44
C GLN A 52 -20.69 -6.32 -20.20
N LEU A 53 -20.92 -5.79 -18.99
CA LEU A 53 -20.70 -6.48 -17.72
C LEU A 53 -21.99 -6.49 -16.88
N PRO A 54 -22.37 -7.62 -16.27
CA PRO A 54 -23.47 -7.65 -15.30
C PRO A 54 -23.18 -6.68 -14.15
N LEU A 55 -24.19 -5.89 -13.76
CA LEU A 55 -24.09 -4.79 -12.78
C LEU A 55 -23.43 -5.22 -11.46
N GLU A 56 -23.70 -6.44 -11.02
CA GLU A 56 -23.12 -7.03 -9.81
C GLU A 56 -21.59 -7.13 -9.89
N ARG A 57 -21.07 -7.68 -10.99
CA ARG A 57 -19.61 -7.79 -11.20
C ARG A 57 -18.98 -6.44 -11.51
N GLY A 58 -19.66 -5.61 -12.28
CA GLY A 58 -19.21 -4.27 -12.64
C GLY A 58 -19.03 -3.36 -11.42
N GLY A 59 -20.04 -3.31 -10.55
CA GLY A 59 -19.99 -2.52 -9.33
C GLY A 59 -18.89 -2.98 -8.37
N LEU A 60 -18.72 -4.29 -8.20
CA LEU A 60 -17.64 -4.85 -7.38
C LEU A 60 -16.24 -4.55 -7.96
N SER A 61 -16.08 -4.57 -9.28
CA SER A 61 -14.81 -4.22 -9.95
C SER A 61 -14.43 -2.77 -9.69
N ILE A 62 -15.38 -1.84 -9.89
CA ILE A 62 -15.19 -0.40 -9.67
C ILE A 62 -14.88 -0.10 -8.20
N LEU A 63 -15.68 -0.64 -7.27
CA LEU A 63 -15.44 -0.53 -5.83
C LEU A 63 -14.06 -1.07 -5.48
N GLY A 64 -13.68 -2.16 -6.13
CA GLY A 64 -12.32 -2.61 -6.20
C GLY A 64 -11.38 -1.47 -6.58
N SER A 65 -11.30 -1.08 -7.84
CA SER A 65 -10.31 -0.10 -8.31
C SER A 65 -10.22 1.17 -7.45
N VAL A 66 -11.35 1.68 -6.95
CA VAL A 66 -11.42 2.80 -5.98
C VAL A 66 -10.66 2.51 -4.68
N LEU A 67 -10.74 1.30 -4.13
CA LEU A 67 -9.98 0.92 -2.93
C LEU A 67 -8.46 0.82 -3.19
N ILE A 68 -7.99 0.55 -4.42
CA ILE A 68 -6.53 0.61 -4.70
C ILE A 68 -6.14 2.09 -4.72
N LEU A 69 -6.98 2.94 -5.32
CA LEU A 69 -6.73 4.38 -5.32
C LEU A 69 -6.63 4.94 -3.90
N TYR A 70 -7.49 4.49 -2.98
CA TYR A 70 -7.41 4.81 -1.55
C TYR A 70 -6.05 4.38 -0.95
N ALA A 71 -5.64 3.12 -1.16
CA ALA A 71 -4.36 2.60 -0.67
C ALA A 71 -3.16 3.39 -1.20
N ILE A 72 -3.16 3.76 -2.48
CA ILE A 72 -2.10 4.60 -3.07
C ILE A 72 -2.10 5.99 -2.44
N SER A 73 -3.27 6.59 -2.20
CA SER A 73 -3.38 7.89 -1.53
C SER A 73 -2.82 7.85 -0.10
N GLU A 74 -3.08 6.77 0.64
CA GLU A 74 -2.56 6.57 2.00
C GLU A 74 -1.02 6.43 1.98
N LEU A 75 -0.48 5.60 1.07
CA LEU A 75 0.97 5.42 0.91
C LEU A 75 1.67 6.72 0.48
N LEU A 76 1.09 7.45 -0.49
CA LEU A 76 1.62 8.75 -0.92
C LEU A 76 1.66 9.74 0.23
N SER A 77 0.60 9.77 1.06
CA SER A 77 0.52 10.70 2.19
C SER A 77 1.61 10.42 3.23
N GLU A 78 1.90 9.14 3.49
CA GLU A 78 2.98 8.73 4.39
C GLU A 78 4.37 8.99 3.80
N GLU A 79 4.55 8.79 2.51
CA GLU A 79 5.82 9.05 1.83
C GLU A 79 6.14 10.56 1.80
N ILE A 80 5.12 11.39 1.54
CA ILE A 80 5.25 12.86 1.63
C ILE A 80 5.58 13.29 3.06
N LYS A 81 4.98 12.65 4.07
CA LYS A 81 5.26 12.91 5.48
C LYS A 81 6.69 12.49 5.86
N HIS A 82 7.22 11.42 5.27
CA HIS A 82 8.61 11.04 5.43
C HIS A 82 9.56 12.13 4.91
N ILE A 83 9.33 12.59 3.68
CA ILE A 83 10.16 13.63 3.06
C ILE A 83 10.12 14.96 3.85
N ARG A 84 9.01 15.27 4.52
CA ARG A 84 8.88 16.45 5.40
C ARG A 84 9.65 16.34 6.73
N GLY A 85 10.39 15.27 6.95
CA GLY A 85 11.21 15.04 8.15
C GLY A 85 10.52 14.18 9.21
N GLY A 86 9.36 13.59 8.90
CA GLY A 86 8.80 12.50 9.70
C GLY A 86 9.53 11.18 9.42
N ALA A 87 9.53 10.24 10.36
CA ALA A 87 9.90 8.87 10.04
C ALA A 87 8.77 8.21 9.22
N VAL A 88 9.08 7.29 8.28
CA VAL A 88 8.05 6.44 7.65
C VAL A 88 7.41 5.70 8.81
N SER A 89 6.11 5.89 9.02
CA SER A 89 5.43 5.09 10.00
C SER A 89 5.26 3.69 9.41
N ILE A 90 6.10 2.75 9.86
CA ILE A 90 5.96 1.32 9.54
C ILE A 90 4.53 0.85 9.81
N ARG A 91 3.87 1.45 10.81
CA ARG A 91 2.45 1.26 11.12
C ARG A 91 1.52 1.58 9.95
N ALA A 92 1.76 2.69 9.23
CA ALA A 92 0.91 3.11 8.14
C ALA A 92 1.14 2.26 6.86
N PHE A 93 2.39 1.89 6.58
CA PHE A 93 2.70 0.93 5.51
C PHE A 93 2.01 -0.42 5.72
N VAL A 94 2.12 -0.98 6.94
CA VAL A 94 1.45 -2.23 7.30
C VAL A 94 -0.08 -2.08 7.31
N GLY A 95 -0.59 -0.90 7.68
CA GLY A 95 -2.02 -0.56 7.59
C GLY A 95 -2.56 -0.64 6.17
N VAL A 96 -1.82 -0.12 5.19
CA VAL A 96 -2.22 -0.23 3.78
C VAL A 96 -2.15 -1.66 3.27
N ALA A 97 -1.12 -2.42 3.64
CA ALA A 97 -1.02 -3.84 3.29
C ALA A 97 -2.19 -4.66 3.85
N LEU A 98 -2.58 -4.40 5.11
CA LEU A 98 -3.77 -4.96 5.74
C LEU A 98 -5.05 -4.60 4.97
N ALA A 99 -5.26 -3.32 4.65
CA ALA A 99 -6.43 -2.86 3.90
C ALA A 99 -6.54 -3.52 2.51
N ALA A 100 -5.42 -3.67 1.80
CA ALA A 100 -5.36 -4.33 0.49
C ALA A 100 -5.71 -5.83 0.57
N ILE A 101 -5.22 -6.53 1.61
CA ILE A 101 -5.49 -7.95 1.82
C ILE A 101 -6.94 -8.18 2.24
N ILE A 102 -7.48 -7.36 3.14
CA ILE A 102 -8.90 -7.40 3.56
C ILE A 102 -9.81 -7.26 2.33
N ARG A 103 -9.51 -6.32 1.45
CA ARG A 103 -10.26 -6.17 0.19
C ARG A 103 -10.20 -7.44 -0.68
N LYS A 104 -9.02 -8.03 -0.84
CA LYS A 104 -8.86 -9.23 -1.67
C LYS A 104 -9.65 -10.41 -1.11
N VAL A 105 -9.71 -10.52 0.22
CA VAL A 105 -10.58 -11.48 0.94
C VAL A 105 -12.07 -11.19 0.69
N LEU A 106 -12.51 -9.93 0.74
CA LEU A 106 -13.91 -9.58 0.48
C LEU A 106 -14.35 -9.93 -0.95
N ILE A 107 -13.54 -9.56 -1.96
CA ILE A 107 -13.88 -9.82 -3.38
C ILE A 107 -13.94 -11.33 -3.66
N ILE A 108 -12.99 -12.09 -3.14
CA ILE A 108 -12.90 -13.52 -3.43
C ILE A 108 -13.91 -14.36 -2.63
N SER A 109 -14.36 -13.87 -1.47
CA SER A 109 -15.44 -14.47 -0.69
C SER A 109 -16.77 -14.48 -1.46
N LEU A 110 -16.97 -13.53 -2.39
CA LEU A 110 -18.15 -13.47 -3.25
C LEU A 110 -18.13 -14.48 -4.42
N SER A 111 -17.02 -15.19 -4.66
CA SER A 111 -16.89 -16.21 -5.72
C SER A 111 -16.62 -17.59 -5.09
N PRO A 112 -17.65 -18.43 -4.86
CA PRO A 112 -17.54 -19.68 -4.11
C PRO A 112 -16.62 -20.74 -4.72
N GLU A 113 -16.21 -20.55 -5.98
CA GLU A 113 -15.37 -21.49 -6.73
C GLU A 113 -13.89 -21.51 -6.29
N LYS A 114 -13.49 -20.59 -5.39
CA LYS A 114 -12.08 -20.33 -5.04
C LYS A 114 -11.74 -20.53 -3.55
N VAL A 115 -12.31 -21.56 -2.92
CA VAL A 115 -12.14 -21.85 -1.48
C VAL A 115 -10.66 -21.95 -1.07
N GLN A 116 -9.81 -22.55 -1.90
CA GLN A 116 -8.38 -22.68 -1.61
C GLN A 116 -7.65 -21.33 -1.58
N GLU A 117 -7.95 -20.41 -2.51
CA GLU A 117 -7.39 -19.05 -2.50
C GLU A 117 -7.88 -18.25 -1.30
N LEU A 118 -9.14 -18.45 -0.88
CA LEU A 118 -9.72 -17.79 0.30
C LEU A 118 -8.98 -18.19 1.59
N ILE A 119 -8.64 -19.48 1.76
CA ILE A 119 -7.89 -19.98 2.92
C ILE A 119 -6.47 -19.39 2.95
N THR A 120 -5.78 -19.35 1.81
CA THR A 120 -4.43 -18.74 1.72
C THR A 120 -4.47 -17.26 2.08
N LEU A 121 -5.47 -16.52 1.59
CA LEU A 121 -5.63 -15.10 1.91
C LEU A 121 -5.96 -14.86 3.39
N ALA A 122 -6.79 -15.71 3.99
CA ALA A 122 -7.08 -15.66 5.42
C ALA A 122 -5.82 -15.86 6.28
N LEU A 123 -4.95 -16.81 5.89
CA LEU A 123 -3.67 -17.04 6.58
C LEU A 123 -2.75 -15.81 6.50
N VAL A 124 -2.63 -15.20 5.33
CA VAL A 124 -1.83 -13.98 5.13
C VAL A 124 -2.39 -12.81 5.93
N LEU A 125 -3.71 -12.67 6.01
CA LEU A 125 -4.39 -11.63 6.77
C LEU A 125 -4.08 -11.76 8.28
N VAL A 126 -4.12 -12.97 8.82
CA VAL A 126 -3.74 -13.25 10.22
C VAL A 126 -2.26 -12.93 10.47
N ALA A 127 -1.36 -13.34 9.58
CA ALA A 127 0.06 -13.06 9.71
C ALA A 127 0.36 -11.55 9.72
N LEU A 128 -0.26 -10.78 8.82
CA LEU A 128 -0.13 -9.32 8.79
C LEU A 128 -0.76 -8.65 10.01
N GLY A 129 -1.89 -9.16 10.49
CA GLY A 129 -2.51 -8.70 11.74
C GLY A 129 -1.58 -8.89 12.94
N LEU A 130 -0.86 -10.02 13.02
CA LEU A 130 0.13 -10.27 14.07
C LEU A 130 1.31 -9.29 14.00
N VAL A 131 1.83 -9.03 12.79
CA VAL A 131 2.90 -8.05 12.58
C VAL A 131 2.45 -6.65 13.01
N PHE A 132 1.23 -6.24 12.64
CA PHE A 132 0.66 -4.96 13.06
C PHE A 132 0.52 -4.84 14.57
N TRP A 133 0.03 -5.90 15.23
CA TRP A 133 -0.08 -5.95 16.68
C TRP A 133 1.29 -5.85 17.37
N LEU A 134 2.31 -6.52 16.83
CA LEU A 134 3.67 -6.48 17.36
C LEU A 134 4.27 -5.07 17.26
N ILE A 135 4.12 -4.41 16.11
CA ILE A 135 4.57 -3.02 15.91
C ILE A 135 3.90 -2.10 16.93
N HIS A 136 2.58 -2.21 17.09
CA HIS A 136 1.83 -1.40 18.06
C HIS A 136 2.34 -1.59 19.49
N LYS A 137 2.60 -2.84 19.89
CA LYS A 137 3.10 -3.17 21.24
C LYS A 137 4.48 -2.56 21.50
N VAL A 138 5.40 -2.68 20.54
CA VAL A 138 6.77 -2.15 20.64
C VAL A 138 6.78 -0.64 20.72
N GLU A 139 5.94 0.02 19.91
CA GLU A 139 5.86 1.48 19.84
C GLU A 139 5.12 2.09 21.05
N SER A 140 4.27 1.32 21.76
CA SER A 140 3.63 1.76 23.02
C SER A 140 4.50 1.62 24.26
N SER A 141 5.66 0.95 24.14
CA SER A 141 6.58 0.67 25.24
C SER A 141 7.81 1.59 25.25
N SER A 142 7.86 2.60 24.38
CA SER A 142 8.88 3.66 24.34
C SER A 142 8.25 5.02 24.56
#